data_AF-A0A535GA70-F1
#
_entry.id   AF-A0A535GA70-F1
#
_cell.length_a   1.000
_cell.length_b   1.000
_cell.length_c   1.000
_cell.angle_alpha   90.00
_cell.angle_beta   90.00
_cell.angle_gamma   90.00
#
_symmetry.space_group_name_H-M   'P 1'
#
loop_
_entity.id
_entity.type
_entity.pdbx_description
1 polymer ?
#
loop_
_entity_poly.entity_id
_entity_poly.type
_entity_poly.pdbx_seq_one_letter_code
_entity_poly.pdbx_strand_id
1 'polypeptide(L)'
;MPGERSGQAEVVIPHAWLLPNLSLDAVRALQRADTTSDLDRGDLRLSGVEVLVARNWVKEEFWPRIQDAVQQGYAAEKTYTFLRAHADRRGSRRAKK
;
A
#
# COMPACT_ATOMS: atom_id res chain seq x y z
N MET A 1 9.59 -5.12 25.47
CA MET A 1 9.99 -5.12 24.03
C MET A 1 8.93 -5.90 23.27
N PRO A 2 8.27 -5.27 22.30
CA PRO A 2 8.58 -5.58 20.90
C PRO A 2 8.77 -4.26 20.14
N GLY A 3 9.97 -3.96 19.65
CA GLY A 3 10.43 -4.58 18.41
C GLY A 3 9.84 -3.79 17.25
N GLU A 4 10.31 -2.55 17.10
CA GLU A 4 10.44 -1.81 15.86
C GLU A 4 9.74 -2.47 14.65
N ARG A 5 8.47 -2.10 14.38
CA ARG A 5 7.93 -2.20 13.00
C ARG A 5 8.49 -1.09 12.10
N SER A 6 9.63 -0.53 12.49
CA SER A 6 10.41 0.50 11.82
C SER A 6 11.06 -0.09 10.57
N GLY A 7 10.26 -0.46 9.56
CA GLY A 7 10.80 -1.07 8.34
C GLY A 7 9.79 -1.63 7.34
N GLN A 8 8.49 -1.39 7.50
CA GLN A 8 7.48 -1.84 6.52
C GLN A 8 6.57 -0.67 6.11
N ALA A 9 6.22 -0.62 4.82
CA ALA A 9 5.10 0.14 4.30
C ALA A 9 3.80 -0.63 4.54
N GLU A 10 2.74 0.12 4.79
CA GLU A 10 1.38 -0.40 4.88
C GLU A 10 0.47 0.46 4.00
N VAL A 11 -0.28 -0.21 3.13
CA VAL A 11 -1.29 0.42 2.28
C VAL A 11 -2.62 -0.29 2.50
N VAL A 12 -3.64 0.48 2.84
CA VAL A 12 -5.00 -0.01 3.07
C VAL A 12 -5.92 0.67 2.09
N ILE A 13 -6.38 -0.07 1.10
CA ILE A 13 -7.27 0.43 0.04
C ILE A 13 -8.70 0.04 0.40
N PRO A 14 -9.59 1.02 0.62
CA PRO A 14 -10.97 0.73 0.97
C PRO A 14 -11.68 -0.07 -0.12
N HIS A 15 -12.57 -0.99 0.28
CA HIS A 15 -13.38 -1.79 -0.64
C HIS A 15 -14.10 -0.93 -1.68
N ALA A 16 -14.62 0.23 -1.24
CA ALA A 16 -15.33 1.18 -2.09
C ALA A 16 -14.47 1.70 -3.26
N TRP A 17 -13.14 1.70 -3.11
CA TRP A 17 -12.20 2.16 -4.12
C TRP A 17 -11.78 1.05 -5.07
N LEU A 18 -11.88 -0.22 -4.65
CA LEU A 18 -11.47 -1.36 -5.44
C LEU A 18 -12.43 -1.62 -6.60
N LEU A 19 -11.91 -2.20 -7.67
CA LEU A 19 -12.75 -2.78 -8.72
C LEU A 19 -13.43 -4.05 -8.20
N PRO A 20 -14.70 -4.30 -8.58
CA PRO A 20 -15.52 -5.38 -8.01
C PRO A 20 -15.00 -6.80 -8.29
N ASN A 21 -14.14 -6.98 -9.30
CA ASN A 21 -13.60 -8.28 -9.73
C ASN A 21 -12.11 -8.45 -9.38
N LEU A 22 -11.59 -7.66 -8.43
CA LEU A 22 -10.19 -7.77 -8.03
C LEU A 22 -9.93 -9.11 -7.33
N SER A 23 -8.97 -9.87 -7.86
CA SER A 23 -8.56 -11.15 -7.28
C SER A 23 -7.34 -10.99 -6.39
N LEU A 24 -7.39 -11.52 -5.17
CA LEU A 24 -6.26 -11.50 -4.23
C LEU A 24 -5.04 -12.26 -4.78
N ASP A 25 -5.27 -13.32 -5.55
CA ASP A 25 -4.21 -14.06 -6.25
C ASP A 25 -3.46 -13.16 -7.25
N ALA A 26 -4.20 -12.42 -8.09
CA ALA A 26 -3.62 -11.47 -9.03
C ALA A 26 -2.84 -10.35 -8.32
N VAL A 27 -3.34 -9.88 -7.16
CA VAL A 27 -2.61 -8.93 -6.32
C VAL A 27 -1.29 -9.54 -5.86
N ARG A 28 -1.32 -10.74 -5.26
CA ARG A 28 -0.14 -11.44 -4.75
C ARG A 28 0.89 -11.74 -5.85
N ALA A 29 0.43 -12.06 -7.05
CA ALA A 29 1.31 -12.31 -8.20
C ALA A 29 2.11 -11.07 -8.64
N LEU A 30 1.59 -9.85 -8.42
CA LEU A 30 2.30 -8.61 -8.71
C LEU A 30 3.20 -8.13 -7.55
N GLN A 31 3.00 -8.65 -6.34
CA GLN A 31 3.79 -8.24 -5.19
C GLN A 31 5.14 -8.97 -5.11
N ARG A 32 6.06 -8.42 -4.32
CA ARG A 32 7.30 -9.11 -3.97
C ARG A 32 7.01 -10.25 -2.99
N ALA A 33 7.91 -11.23 -2.94
CA ALA A 33 7.81 -12.35 -2.01
C ALA A 33 7.85 -11.94 -0.52
N ASP A 34 8.38 -10.75 -0.20
CA ASP A 34 8.38 -10.20 1.17
C ASP A 34 7.09 -9.46 1.55
N THR A 35 6.15 -9.32 0.62
CA THR A 35 4.91 -8.58 0.82
C THR A 35 3.78 -9.50 1.28
N THR A 36 3.06 -9.09 2.31
CA THR A 36 1.82 -9.70 2.76
C THR A 36 0.63 -8.98 2.12
N SER A 37 -0.30 -9.74 1.54
CA SER A 37 -1.54 -9.22 0.95
C SER A 37 -2.74 -9.94 1.55
N ASP A 38 -3.66 -9.17 2.12
CA ASP A 38 -4.84 -9.65 2.82
C ASP A 38 -6.09 -8.86 2.41
N LEU A 39 -7.25 -9.53 2.47
CA LEU A 39 -8.55 -8.91 2.27
C LEU A 39 -9.32 -8.99 3.60
N ASP A 40 -9.36 -7.89 4.34
CA ASP A 40 -10.11 -7.79 5.60
C ASP A 40 -11.40 -7.00 5.37
N ARG A 41 -12.55 -7.62 5.63
CA ARG A 41 -13.89 -7.00 5.46
C ARG A 41 -14.15 -6.35 4.09
N GLY A 42 -13.40 -6.77 3.05
CA GLY A 42 -13.47 -6.25 1.69
C GLY A 42 -12.41 -5.19 1.36
N ASP A 43 -11.70 -4.66 2.36
CA ASP A 43 -10.59 -3.74 2.19
C ASP A 43 -9.31 -4.50 1.85
N LEU A 44 -8.54 -4.00 0.89
CA LEU A 44 -7.27 -4.60 0.50
C LEU A 44 -6.15 -4.02 1.35
N ARG A 45 -5.52 -4.88 2.16
CA ARG A 45 -4.37 -4.54 2.98
C ARG A 45 -3.10 -5.14 2.40
N LEU A 46 -2.11 -4.28 2.21
CA LEU A 46 -0.78 -4.63 1.70
C LEU A 46 0.26 -4.18 2.72
N SER A 47 1.19 -5.05 3.07
CA SER A 47 2.27 -4.73 4.00
C SER A 47 3.57 -5.38 3.60
N GLY A 48 4.67 -4.64 3.59
CA GLY A 48 5.98 -5.17 3.16
C GLY A 48 7.05 -4.09 3.14
N VAL A 49 8.29 -4.41 2.78
CA VAL A 49 9.36 -3.39 2.67
C VAL A 49 9.07 -2.45 1.50
N GLU A 50 8.55 -3.02 0.41
CA GLU A 50 8.04 -2.34 -0.77
C GLU A 50 6.70 -2.98 -1.11
N VAL A 51 5.70 -2.15 -1.39
CA VAL A 51 4.38 -2.60 -1.84
C VAL A 51 3.99 -1.87 -3.12
N LEU A 52 3.40 -2.62 -4.05
CA LEU A 52 2.88 -2.10 -5.31
C LEU A 52 1.36 -2.08 -5.29
N VAL A 53 0.78 -1.01 -5.83
CA VAL A 53 -0.65 -0.88 -6.09
C VAL A 53 -0.83 -0.59 -7.57
N ALA A 54 -1.48 -1.49 -8.29
CA ALA A 54 -1.75 -1.28 -9.70
C ALA A 54 -2.99 -0.40 -9.93
N ARG A 55 -2.94 0.42 -10.97
CA ARG A 55 -4.02 1.32 -11.38
C ARG A 55 -5.32 0.59 -11.68
N ASN A 56 -5.23 -0.62 -12.24
CA ASN A 56 -6.35 -1.47 -12.61
C ASN A 56 -6.96 -2.22 -11.41
N TRP A 57 -6.52 -1.97 -10.18
CA TRP A 57 -7.17 -2.50 -8.98
C TRP A 57 -8.15 -1.50 -8.37
N VAL A 58 -7.96 -0.22 -8.70
CA VAL A 58 -8.65 0.92 -8.10
C VAL A 58 -9.51 1.59 -9.17
N LYS A 59 -10.74 1.98 -8.82
CA LYS A 59 -11.60 2.77 -9.70
C LYS A 59 -10.92 4.09 -10.06
N GLU A 60 -11.22 4.56 -11.26
CA GLU A 60 -10.51 5.70 -11.86
C GLU A 60 -10.66 7.00 -11.06
N GLU A 61 -11.84 7.20 -10.49
CA GLU A 61 -12.17 8.35 -9.64
C GLU A 61 -11.32 8.43 -8.35
N PHE A 62 -10.87 7.28 -7.83
CA PHE A 62 -10.09 7.21 -6.57
C PHE A 62 -8.59 7.14 -6.79
N TRP A 63 -8.12 6.83 -8.01
CA TRP A 63 -6.69 6.85 -8.33
C TRP A 63 -5.93 8.12 -7.94
N PRO A 64 -6.44 9.36 -8.17
CA PRO A 64 -5.73 10.55 -7.72
C PRO A 64 -5.47 10.55 -6.20
N ARG A 65 -6.34 9.90 -5.41
CA ARG A 65 -6.28 9.81 -3.95
C ARG A 65 -5.56 8.57 -3.41
N ILE A 66 -5.05 7.68 -4.26
CA ILE A 66 -4.46 6.41 -3.81
C ILE A 66 -3.24 6.56 -2.88
N GLN A 67 -2.56 7.71 -2.90
CA GLN A 67 -1.48 8.02 -1.96
C GLN A 67 -1.97 8.17 -0.52
N ASP A 68 -3.23 8.55 -0.33
CA ASP A 68 -3.88 8.69 0.98
C ASP A 68 -4.19 7.32 1.61
N ALA A 69 -4.21 6.25 0.79
CA ALA A 69 -4.35 4.87 1.27
C ALA A 69 -3.06 4.35 1.95
N VAL A 70 -1.93 5.05 1.83
CA VAL A 70 -0.68 4.69 2.49
C VAL A 70 -0.79 5.03 3.98
N GLN A 71 -1.00 4.02 4.82
CA GLN A 71 -1.12 4.17 6.27
C GLN A 71 0.23 4.27 6.97
N GLN A 72 1.24 3.55 6.46
CA GLN A 72 2.61 3.58 6.99
C GLN A 72 3.62 3.57 5.83
N GLY A 73 4.74 4.25 6.02
CA GLY A 73 5.71 4.45 4.94
C GLY A 73 5.43 5.71 4.12
N TYR A 74 5.90 5.73 2.88
CA TYR A 74 5.64 6.82 1.93
C TYR A 74 5.47 6.30 0.51
N ALA A 75 4.67 7.00 -0.29
CA ALA A 75 4.60 6.78 -1.73
C ALA A 75 5.93 7.22 -2.36
N ALA A 76 6.77 6.26 -2.73
CA ALA A 76 8.07 6.55 -3.33
C ALA A 76 7.95 6.88 -4.82
N GLU A 77 7.04 6.21 -5.52
CA GLU A 77 6.82 6.40 -6.94
C GLU A 77 5.33 6.30 -7.27
N LYS A 78 4.84 7.23 -8.09
CA LYS A 78 3.49 7.20 -8.64
C LYS A 78 3.56 7.44 -10.13
N THR A 79 3.28 6.39 -10.90
CA THR A 79 3.11 6.44 -12.35
C THR A 79 1.61 6.42 -12.66
N TYR A 80 1.25 6.60 -13.94
CA TYR A 80 -0.14 6.45 -14.38
C TYR A 80 -0.70 5.04 -14.13
N THR A 81 0.17 4.03 -14.17
CA THR A 81 -0.18 2.60 -14.10
C THR A 81 0.02 1.94 -12.74
N PHE A 82 0.86 2.51 -11.87
CA PHE A 82 1.17 1.93 -10.56
C PHE A 82 1.61 2.97 -9.55
N LEU A 83 1.35 2.69 -8.27
CA LEU A 83 1.88 3.38 -7.11
C LEU A 83 2.77 2.39 -6.37
N ARG A 84 4.00 2.79 -6.05
CA ARG A 84 4.91 2.04 -5.20
C ARG A 84 5.07 2.78 -3.87
N ALA A 85 4.79 2.10 -2.77
CA ALA A 85 5.05 2.61 -1.43
C ALA A 85 6.19 1.84 -0.78
N HIS A 86 7.05 2.56 -0.06
CA HIS A 86 8.19 1.99 0.65
C HIS A 86 8.07 2.24 2.14
N ALA A 87 8.63 1.30 2.90
CA ALA A 87 8.90 1.49 4.30
C ALA A 87 9.63 2.81 4.54
N ASP A 88 9.13 3.60 5.48
CA ASP A 88 9.84 4.79 5.89
C ASP A 88 11.10 4.40 6.65
N ARG A 89 12.27 4.72 6.09
CA ARG A 89 13.56 4.63 6.80
C ARG A 89 13.86 5.88 7.61
N ARG A 90 12.97 6.88 7.67
CA ARG A 90 13.15 8.08 8.50
C ARG A 90 12.62 7.85 9.92
N GLY A 91 13.24 6.87 10.59
CA GLY A 91 13.60 7.13 11.98
C GLY A 91 14.47 8.40 12.01
N SER A 92 13.96 9.48 12.62
CA SER A 92 14.67 10.76 12.86
C SER A 92 14.47 11.88 11.83
N ARG A 93 13.26 12.46 11.75
CA ARG A 93 13.18 13.93 11.74
C ARG A 93 12.01 14.42 12.58
N ARG A 94 12.27 14.40 13.90
CA ARG A 94 11.86 15.36 14.93
C ARG A 94 10.65 16.21 14.51
N ALA A 95 9.46 15.86 14.99
CA ALA A 95 8.34 16.78 15.10
C ALA A 95 8.86 18.03 15.84
N LYS A 96 9.02 19.14 15.12
CA LYS A 96 9.37 20.41 15.74
C LYS A 96 8.06 21.03 16.22
N LYS A 97 8.00 21.19 17.55
CA LYS A 97 6.98 21.95 18.29
C LYS A 97 6.77 23.34 17.70
#